data_AF-A0A2H5XDC6-F1
#
_entry.id   AF-A0A2H5XDC6-F1
#
_cell.length_a   1.000
_cell.length_b   1.000
_cell.length_c   1.000
_cell.angle_alpha   90.00
_cell.angle_beta   90.00
_cell.angle_gamma   90.00
#
_symmetry.space_group_name_H-M   'P 1'
#
loop_
_entity.id
_entity.type
_entity.pdbx_description
1 polymer ?
#
loop_
_entity_poly.entity_id
_entity_poly.type
_entity_poly.pdbx_seq_one_letter_code
_entity_poly.pdbx_strand_id
1 'polypeptide(L)'
;MTAAQWDMAASQALTALLLQAVSGSFSLLWLMPPEAGRQFYSTIGKSLYPIAWVVVLIAYALRQHLPTSALVAIAVVALCVTLYTYGILHDNPFVNVVPHAIGTVAGFIAVWGTAEPHWLSRAHALAGALFSGTATVGMILGHWFIVRPRMSIQPLLRTVHALFALTAVNAALTLTAVAPVWQQLPQIVGDLQTFLWAHLILGFGATALVSAVALFCARERSTQAATGFLYLAMLCVLIGELCRCLIAAATPLPL
;
A
#
# COMPACT_ATOMS: atom_id res chain seq x y z
N MET A 1 -2.80 7.32 -27.00
CA MET A 1 -3.57 7.92 -25.88
C MET A 1 -3.46 9.44 -25.98
N THR A 2 -4.53 10.20 -25.80
CA THR A 2 -4.46 11.68 -25.80
C THR A 2 -3.90 12.19 -24.47
N ALA A 3 -3.41 13.44 -24.41
CA ALA A 3 -2.89 14.03 -23.17
C ALA A 3 -3.93 14.00 -22.03
N ALA A 4 -5.19 14.33 -22.33
CA ALA A 4 -6.28 14.30 -21.35
C ALA A 4 -6.59 12.89 -20.82
N GLN A 5 -6.45 11.86 -21.66
CA GLN A 5 -6.60 10.46 -21.24
C GLN A 5 -5.45 10.03 -20.32
N TRP A 6 -4.23 10.52 -20.59
CA TRP A 6 -3.06 10.25 -19.76
C TRP A 6 -3.20 10.90 -18.37
N ASP A 7 -3.60 12.18 -18.32
CA ASP A 7 -3.81 12.91 -17.06
C ASP A 7 -4.89 12.25 -16.19
N MET A 8 -5.96 11.76 -16.82
CA MET A 8 -7.03 11.02 -16.16
C MET A 8 -6.52 9.70 -15.55
N ALA A 9 -5.84 8.88 -16.36
CA ALA A 9 -5.29 7.60 -15.92
C ALA A 9 -4.25 7.78 -14.80
N ALA A 10 -3.39 8.79 -14.92
CA ALA A 10 -2.41 9.14 -13.89
C ALA A 10 -3.08 9.55 -12.57
N SER A 11 -4.15 10.34 -12.64
CA SER A 11 -4.90 10.77 -11.45
C SER A 11 -5.62 9.59 -10.77
N GLN A 12 -6.23 8.69 -11.56
CA GLN A 12 -6.84 7.47 -11.05
C GLN A 12 -5.81 6.54 -10.41
N ALA A 13 -4.67 6.34 -11.08
CA ALA A 13 -3.58 5.51 -10.58
C ALA A 13 -3.00 6.04 -9.26
N LEU A 14 -2.78 7.36 -9.17
CA LEU A 14 -2.30 8.00 -7.95
C LEU A 14 -3.32 7.88 -6.81
N THR A 15 -4.62 8.07 -7.10
CA THR A 15 -5.69 7.89 -6.11
C THR A 15 -5.71 6.46 -5.58
N ALA A 16 -5.64 5.47 -6.48
CA ALA A 16 -5.65 4.05 -6.12
C ALA A 16 -4.42 3.68 -5.28
N LEU A 17 -3.21 4.10 -5.68
CA LEU A 17 -1.97 3.83 -4.94
C LEU A 17 -2.01 4.43 -3.53
N LEU A 18 -2.36 5.70 -3.41
CA LEU A 18 -2.39 6.39 -2.12
C LEU A 18 -3.46 5.79 -1.20
N LEU A 19 -4.64 5.46 -1.75
CA LEU A 19 -5.70 4.79 -1.00
C LEU A 19 -5.28 3.40 -0.51
N GLN A 20 -4.62 2.62 -1.36
CA GLN A 20 -4.06 1.32 -1.01
C GLN A 20 -3.02 1.44 0.11
N ALA A 21 -2.07 2.37 -0.02
CA ALA A 21 -1.04 2.60 0.99
C ALA A 21 -1.64 3.04 2.33
N VAL A 22 -2.63 3.95 2.31
CA VAL A 22 -3.33 4.40 3.53
C VAL A 22 -4.12 3.27 4.17
N SER A 23 -4.98 2.60 3.40
CA SER A 23 -5.87 1.55 3.91
C SER A 23 -5.08 0.35 4.42
N GLY A 24 -4.05 -0.05 3.68
CA GLY A 24 -3.11 -1.10 4.05
C GLY A 24 -2.37 -0.78 5.35
N SER A 25 -1.69 0.38 5.39
CA SER A 25 -0.95 0.80 6.59
C SER A 25 -1.86 0.89 7.81
N PHE A 26 -3.04 1.46 7.64
CA PHE A 26 -4.02 1.60 8.72
C PHE A 26 -4.49 0.24 9.23
N SER A 27 -4.80 -0.70 8.33
CA SER A 27 -5.23 -2.05 8.73
C SER A 27 -4.15 -2.82 9.49
N LEU A 28 -2.87 -2.67 9.11
CA LEU A 28 -1.77 -3.42 9.69
C LEU A 28 -1.36 -2.95 11.08
N LEU A 29 -1.83 -1.77 11.51
CA LEU A 29 -1.64 -1.30 12.89
C LEU A 29 -2.24 -2.26 13.92
N TRP A 30 -3.26 -3.05 13.56
CA TRP A 30 -3.81 -4.11 14.43
C TRP A 30 -2.82 -5.23 14.74
N LEU A 31 -1.85 -5.47 13.85
CA LEU A 31 -0.85 -6.53 13.99
C LEU A 31 0.44 -6.04 14.67
N MET A 32 0.53 -4.74 14.96
CA MET A 32 1.73 -4.15 15.51
C MET A 32 1.85 -4.40 17.02
N PRO A 33 3.08 -4.61 17.51
CA PRO A 33 3.34 -4.87 18.92
C PRO A 33 2.95 -3.65 19.78
N PRO A 34 2.26 -3.82 20.93
CA PRO A 34 2.06 -2.72 21.89
C PRO A 34 3.39 -2.14 22.40
N GLU A 35 4.47 -2.94 22.38
CA GLU A 35 5.83 -2.54 22.76
C GLU A 35 6.40 -1.41 21.90
N ALA A 36 5.86 -1.18 20.70
CA ALA A 36 6.25 -0.04 19.86
C ALA A 36 5.90 1.31 20.52
N GLY A 37 4.93 1.30 21.43
CA GLY A 37 4.52 2.45 22.22
C GLY A 37 3.74 3.50 21.43
N ARG A 38 3.10 4.41 22.16
CA ARG A 38 2.20 5.44 21.61
C ARG A 38 2.81 6.30 20.50
N GLN A 39 4.11 6.59 20.59
CA GLN A 39 4.80 7.41 19.59
C GLN A 39 4.85 6.73 18.21
N PHE A 40 5.01 5.40 18.14
CA PHE A 40 4.96 4.65 16.89
C PHE A 40 3.60 4.84 16.19
N TYR A 41 2.52 4.57 16.91
CA TYR A 41 1.17 4.67 16.37
C TYR A 41 0.79 6.12 16.02
N SER A 42 1.25 7.08 16.82
CA SER A 42 1.05 8.52 16.56
C SER A 42 1.79 8.97 15.30
N THR A 43 3.04 8.52 15.10
CA THR A 43 3.80 8.82 13.89
C THR A 43 3.09 8.29 12.64
N ILE A 44 2.61 7.04 12.68
CA ILE A 44 1.85 6.48 11.56
C ILE A 44 0.57 7.28 11.31
N GLY A 45 -0.23 7.56 12.34
CA GLY A 45 -1.44 8.39 12.21
C GLY A 45 -1.16 9.78 11.60
N LYS A 46 -0.11 10.46 12.08
CA LYS A 46 0.35 11.76 11.57
C LYS A 46 0.79 11.71 10.11
N SER A 47 1.41 10.61 9.67
CA SER A 47 1.79 10.42 8.26
C SER A 47 0.58 10.08 7.39
N LEU A 48 -0.38 9.31 7.88
CA LEU A 48 -1.52 8.84 7.09
C LEU A 48 -2.63 9.89 6.93
N TYR A 49 -2.94 10.70 7.95
CA TYR A 49 -4.06 11.65 7.86
C TYR A 49 -3.93 12.66 6.70
N PRO A 50 -2.77 13.30 6.42
CA PRO A 50 -2.69 14.25 5.31
C PRO A 50 -2.82 13.53 3.97
N ILE A 51 -2.25 12.32 3.85
CA ILE A 51 -2.36 11.50 2.63
C ILE A 51 -3.82 11.12 2.39
N ALA A 52 -4.55 10.70 3.42
CA ALA A 52 -5.96 10.34 3.30
C ALA A 52 -6.82 11.52 2.83
N TRP A 53 -6.54 12.74 3.30
CA TRP A 53 -7.23 13.95 2.83
C TRP A 53 -6.84 14.33 1.39
N VAL A 54 -5.58 14.14 0.99
CA VAL A 54 -5.18 14.28 -0.42
C VAL A 54 -5.94 13.30 -1.31
N VAL A 55 -6.11 12.05 -0.88
CA VAL A 55 -6.95 11.06 -1.60
C VAL A 55 -8.38 11.54 -1.74
N VAL A 56 -8.99 12.11 -0.68
CA VAL A 56 -10.34 12.69 -0.75
C VAL A 56 -10.41 13.81 -1.80
N LEU A 57 -9.43 14.72 -1.82
CA LEU A 57 -9.42 15.84 -2.76
C LEU A 57 -9.32 15.36 -4.21
N ILE A 58 -8.41 14.42 -4.50
CA ILE A 58 -8.26 13.87 -5.85
C ILE A 58 -9.51 13.06 -6.23
N ALA A 59 -10.03 12.21 -5.34
CA ALA A 59 -11.23 11.43 -5.58
C ALA A 59 -12.46 12.32 -5.84
N TYR A 60 -12.58 13.45 -5.13
CA TYR A 60 -13.64 14.43 -5.36
C TYR A 60 -13.51 15.11 -6.74
N ALA A 61 -12.29 15.40 -7.19
CA ALA A 61 -12.05 15.89 -8.55
C ALA A 61 -12.46 14.83 -9.60
N LEU A 62 -12.21 13.54 -9.31
CA LEU A 62 -12.55 12.40 -10.16
C LEU A 62 -13.98 11.84 -9.95
N ARG A 63 -14.84 12.53 -9.20
CA ARG A 63 -16.15 11.99 -8.74
C ARG A 63 -17.10 11.52 -9.85
N GLN A 64 -16.91 11.98 -11.07
CA GLN A 64 -17.72 11.54 -12.23
C GLN A 64 -17.32 10.14 -12.73
N HIS A 65 -16.11 9.67 -12.37
CA HIS A 65 -15.54 8.40 -12.81
C HIS A 65 -15.47 7.36 -11.70
N LEU A 66 -15.83 7.72 -10.46
CA LEU A 66 -15.80 6.83 -9.30
C LEU A 66 -17.23 6.54 -8.82
N PRO A 67 -17.52 5.30 -8.38
CA PRO A 67 -18.82 5.00 -7.81
C PRO A 67 -19.00 5.79 -6.50
N THR A 68 -20.22 6.27 -6.26
CA THR A 68 -20.55 7.08 -5.07
C THR A 68 -20.22 6.35 -3.78
N SER A 69 -20.37 5.02 -3.74
CA SER A 69 -19.98 4.19 -2.60
C SER A 69 -18.48 4.26 -2.29
N ALA A 70 -17.61 4.30 -3.31
CA ALA A 70 -16.17 4.46 -3.11
C ALA A 70 -15.83 5.86 -2.59
N LEU A 71 -16.46 6.91 -3.11
CA LEU A 71 -16.26 8.29 -2.62
C LEU A 71 -16.63 8.42 -1.14
N VAL A 72 -17.77 7.85 -0.74
CA VAL A 72 -18.20 7.83 0.66
C VAL A 72 -17.22 7.03 1.51
N ALA A 73 -16.80 5.84 1.05
CA ALA A 73 -15.83 5.02 1.77
C ALA A 73 -14.47 5.73 1.95
N ILE A 74 -13.97 6.43 0.92
CA ILE A 74 -12.74 7.24 0.98
C ILE A 74 -12.87 8.36 2.03
N ALA A 75 -14.00 9.08 2.05
CA ALA A 75 -14.26 10.13 3.04
C ALA A 75 -14.31 9.55 4.47
N VAL A 76 -14.94 8.38 4.64
CA VAL A 76 -14.99 7.67 5.93
C VAL A 76 -13.59 7.25 6.37
N VAL A 77 -12.73 6.77 5.47
CA VAL A 77 -11.32 6.43 5.78
C VAL A 77 -10.58 7.66 6.28
N ALA A 78 -10.64 8.80 5.57
CA ALA A 78 -9.96 10.02 5.97
C ALA A 78 -10.43 10.54 7.33
N LEU A 79 -11.75 10.50 7.58
CA LEU A 79 -12.32 10.85 8.88
C LEU A 79 -11.83 9.90 9.97
N CYS A 80 -11.86 8.58 9.74
CA CYS A 80 -11.45 7.58 10.71
C CYS A 80 -9.96 7.68 11.05
N VAL A 81 -9.09 7.89 10.07
CA VAL A 81 -7.65 8.12 10.29
C VAL A 81 -7.42 9.40 11.10
N THR A 82 -8.20 10.45 10.85
CA THR A 82 -8.13 11.71 11.61
C THR A 82 -8.55 11.50 13.07
N LEU A 83 -9.69 10.84 13.30
CA LEU A 83 -10.19 10.54 14.64
C LEU A 83 -9.26 9.60 15.40
N TYR A 84 -8.74 8.55 14.75
CA TYR A 84 -7.71 7.68 15.30
C TYR A 84 -6.49 8.47 15.77
N THR A 85 -5.97 9.33 14.90
CA THR A 85 -4.78 10.15 15.20
C THR A 85 -5.06 11.10 16.36
N TYR A 86 -6.25 11.72 16.38
CA TYR A 86 -6.70 12.56 17.48
C TYR A 86 -6.80 11.78 18.80
N GLY A 87 -7.42 10.60 18.78
CA GLY A 87 -7.58 9.72 19.94
C GLY A 87 -6.24 9.29 20.54
N ILE A 88 -5.27 8.94 19.68
CA ILE A 88 -3.90 8.66 20.10
C ILE A 88 -3.21 9.90 20.66
N LEU A 89 -3.43 11.08 20.10
CA LEU A 89 -2.80 12.31 20.60
C LEU A 89 -3.37 12.80 21.94
N HIS A 90 -4.61 12.42 22.27
CA HIS A 90 -5.30 12.85 23.50
C HIS A 90 -5.51 11.72 24.51
N ASP A 91 -4.91 10.54 24.26
CA ASP A 91 -4.99 9.37 25.14
C ASP A 91 -6.43 8.89 25.41
N ASN A 92 -7.28 8.97 24.37
CA ASN A 92 -8.67 8.54 24.44
C ASN A 92 -8.83 7.17 23.75
N PRO A 93 -9.00 6.06 24.51
CA PRO A 93 -9.02 4.71 23.94
C PRO A 93 -10.25 4.45 23.07
N PHE A 94 -11.42 5.00 23.41
CA PHE A 94 -12.64 4.83 22.62
C PHE A 94 -12.52 5.48 21.24
N VAL A 95 -11.92 6.68 21.19
CA VAL A 95 -11.71 7.46 19.97
C VAL A 95 -10.54 6.91 19.13
N ASN A 96 -9.73 6.00 19.69
CA ASN A 96 -8.72 5.28 18.93
C ASN A 96 -9.29 3.98 18.30
N VAL A 97 -9.87 3.10 19.11
CA VAL A 97 -10.25 1.73 18.70
C VAL A 97 -11.41 1.72 17.69
N VAL A 98 -12.47 2.51 17.94
CA VAL A 98 -13.67 2.49 17.10
C VAL A 98 -13.38 3.04 15.69
N PRO A 99 -12.75 4.22 15.52
CA PRO A 99 -12.37 4.70 14.20
C PRO A 99 -11.35 3.79 13.50
N HIS A 100 -10.47 3.11 14.25
CA HIS A 100 -9.55 2.16 13.65
C HIS A 100 -10.28 0.97 13.01
N ALA A 101 -11.25 0.38 13.71
CA ALA A 101 -12.05 -0.72 13.18
C ALA A 101 -12.88 -0.28 11.96
N ILE A 102 -13.60 0.84 12.09
CA ILE A 102 -14.46 1.36 11.01
C ILE A 102 -13.63 1.75 9.79
N GLY A 103 -12.53 2.49 9.98
CA GLY A 103 -11.66 2.93 8.89
C GLY A 103 -10.93 1.78 8.20
N THR A 104 -10.64 0.67 8.90
CA THR A 104 -10.10 -0.54 8.28
C THR A 104 -11.10 -1.17 7.30
N VAL A 105 -12.34 -1.34 7.75
CA VAL A 105 -13.41 -1.90 6.90
C VAL A 105 -13.72 -0.96 5.73
N ALA A 106 -13.88 0.34 6.00
CA ALA A 106 -14.10 1.36 4.99
C ALA A 106 -12.94 1.42 3.98
N GLY A 107 -11.70 1.22 4.43
CA GLY A 107 -10.51 1.17 3.57
C GLY A 107 -10.59 0.05 2.55
N PHE A 108 -10.92 -1.17 2.99
CA PHE A 108 -11.08 -2.29 2.06
C PHE A 108 -12.27 -2.10 1.11
N ILE A 109 -13.38 -1.53 1.58
CA ILE A 109 -14.52 -1.18 0.72
C ILE A 109 -14.13 -0.13 -0.32
N ALA A 110 -13.38 0.89 0.07
CA ALA A 110 -12.90 1.94 -0.81
C ALA A 110 -11.97 1.38 -1.88
N VAL A 111 -10.94 0.61 -1.47
CA VAL A 111 -10.00 -0.06 -2.39
C VAL A 111 -10.72 -0.95 -3.39
N TRP A 112 -11.66 -1.78 -2.90
CA TRP A 112 -12.50 -2.63 -3.74
C TRP A 112 -13.36 -1.84 -4.73
N GLY A 113 -13.94 -0.72 -4.28
CA GLY A 113 -14.80 0.13 -5.09
C GLY A 113 -14.07 0.97 -6.13
N THR A 114 -12.78 1.26 -5.92
CA THR A 114 -11.94 1.99 -6.89
C THR A 114 -11.34 1.10 -7.98
N ALA A 115 -11.34 -0.22 -7.78
CA ALA A 115 -10.80 -1.16 -8.76
C ALA A 115 -11.84 -1.49 -9.85
N GLU A 116 -11.35 -1.81 -11.05
CA GLU A 116 -12.17 -2.33 -12.15
C GLU A 116 -13.07 -3.49 -11.69
N PRO A 117 -14.31 -3.64 -12.22
CA PRO A 117 -15.28 -4.63 -11.77
C PRO A 117 -14.95 -6.06 -12.24
N HIS A 118 -13.67 -6.39 -12.33
CA HIS A 118 -13.14 -7.73 -12.53
C HIS A 118 -12.57 -8.27 -11.21
N TRP A 119 -12.85 -9.53 -10.88
CA TRP A 119 -12.44 -10.11 -9.59
C TRP A 119 -10.92 -10.06 -9.38
N LEU A 120 -10.14 -10.23 -10.45
CA LEU A 120 -8.68 -10.22 -10.38
C LEU A 120 -8.11 -8.82 -10.13
N SER A 121 -8.69 -7.76 -10.74
CA SER A 121 -8.32 -6.37 -10.44
C SER A 121 -8.60 -6.01 -8.99
N ARG A 122 -9.73 -6.48 -8.44
CA ARG A 122 -10.07 -6.27 -7.04
C ARG A 122 -9.15 -7.04 -6.09
N ALA A 123 -8.80 -8.28 -6.45
CA ALA A 123 -7.82 -9.06 -5.70
C ALA A 123 -6.44 -8.37 -5.69
N HIS A 124 -6.00 -7.85 -6.84
CA HIS A 124 -4.79 -7.03 -6.97
C HIS A 124 -4.85 -5.77 -6.12
N ALA A 125 -5.94 -5.00 -6.18
CA ALA A 125 -6.08 -3.79 -5.39
C ALA A 125 -6.00 -4.06 -3.88
N LEU A 126 -6.64 -5.14 -3.40
CA LEU A 126 -6.55 -5.55 -2.00
C LEU A 126 -5.15 -6.05 -1.62
N ALA A 127 -4.51 -6.85 -2.49
CA ALA A 127 -3.15 -7.33 -2.29
C ALA A 127 -2.13 -6.18 -2.31
N GLY A 128 -2.30 -5.21 -3.20
CA GLY A 128 -1.52 -3.98 -3.31
C GLY A 128 -1.67 -3.09 -2.09
N ALA A 129 -2.89 -3.00 -1.52
CA ALA A 129 -3.10 -2.33 -0.23
C ALA A 129 -2.28 -2.98 0.89
N LEU A 130 -2.40 -4.30 1.07
CA LEU A 130 -1.62 -5.00 2.08
C LEU A 130 -0.12 -4.91 1.82
N PHE A 131 0.31 -4.97 0.56
CA PHE A 131 1.70 -4.95 0.14
C PHE A 131 2.36 -3.60 0.42
N SER A 132 1.78 -2.51 -0.09
CA SER A 132 2.22 -1.14 0.19
C SER A 132 2.15 -0.82 1.68
N GLY A 133 1.06 -1.19 2.35
CA GLY A 133 0.92 -1.04 3.79
C GLY A 133 1.99 -1.76 4.59
N THR A 134 2.32 -3.01 4.23
CA THR A 134 3.35 -3.80 4.92
C THR A 134 4.72 -3.17 4.72
N ALA A 135 5.01 -2.66 3.52
CA ALA A 135 6.25 -1.97 3.25
C ALA A 135 6.38 -0.66 4.05
N THR A 136 5.30 0.14 4.12
CA THR A 136 5.26 1.38 4.91
C THR A 136 5.40 1.11 6.41
N VAL A 137 4.61 0.19 6.96
CA VAL A 137 4.66 -0.15 8.38
C VAL A 137 6.00 -0.81 8.73
N GLY A 138 6.52 -1.69 7.88
CA GLY A 138 7.83 -2.32 8.06
C GLY A 138 8.99 -1.33 8.07
N MET A 139 8.98 -0.34 7.17
CA MET A 139 9.96 0.74 7.17
C MET A 139 9.92 1.53 8.48
N ILE A 140 8.72 1.95 8.92
CA ILE A 140 8.56 2.73 10.15
C ILE A 140 8.97 1.88 11.36
N LEU A 141 8.58 0.61 11.38
CA LEU A 141 8.97 -0.33 12.42
C LEU A 141 10.49 -0.49 12.49
N GLY A 142 11.18 -0.63 11.36
CA GLY A 142 12.64 -0.67 11.28
C GLY A 142 13.29 0.56 11.94
N HIS A 143 12.80 1.77 11.64
CA HIS A 143 13.27 3.00 12.28
C HIS A 143 13.12 2.93 13.81
N TRP A 144 12.00 2.41 14.31
CA TRP A 144 11.78 2.27 15.75
C TRP A 144 12.69 1.24 16.42
N PHE A 145 13.17 0.21 15.73
CA PHE A 145 14.19 -0.69 16.25
C PHE A 145 15.55 -0.02 16.49
N ILE A 146 15.85 1.07 15.76
CA ILE A 146 17.08 1.86 15.97
C ILE A 146 16.96 2.68 17.27
N VAL A 147 15.80 3.29 17.51
CA VAL A 147 15.58 4.21 18.64
C VAL A 147 15.16 3.47 19.93
N ARG A 148 14.60 2.26 19.82
CA ARG A 148 14.13 1.42 20.94
C ARG A 148 14.77 0.02 20.90
N PRO A 149 16.05 -0.13 21.29
CA PRO A 149 16.79 -1.39 21.16
C PRO A 149 16.27 -2.54 22.05
N ARG A 150 15.32 -2.31 22.95
CA ARG A 150 14.75 -3.34 23.84
C ARG A 150 13.54 -4.08 23.27
N MET A 151 13.09 -3.75 22.06
CA MET A 151 11.97 -4.46 21.43
C MET A 151 12.38 -5.88 21.01
N SER A 152 11.45 -6.82 21.12
CA SER A 152 11.66 -8.17 20.59
C SER A 152 11.86 -8.09 19.08
N ILE A 153 12.76 -8.89 18.50
CA ILE A 153 13.03 -8.88 17.05
C ILE A 153 11.89 -9.51 16.21
N GLN A 154 10.99 -10.24 16.88
CA GLN A 154 9.93 -11.04 16.25
C GLN A 154 8.97 -10.22 15.37
N PRO A 155 8.48 -9.04 15.77
CA PRO A 155 7.61 -8.21 14.92
C PRO A 155 8.29 -7.75 13.63
N LEU A 156 9.60 -7.43 13.70
CA LEU A 156 10.38 -7.08 12.50
C LEU A 156 10.42 -8.28 11.55
N LEU A 157 10.82 -9.45 12.05
CA LEU A 157 10.88 -10.66 11.25
C LEU A 157 9.52 -11.01 10.63
N ARG A 158 8.42 -10.93 11.39
CA ARG A 158 7.07 -11.17 10.87
C ARG A 158 6.72 -10.21 9.74
N THR A 159 7.06 -8.94 9.88
CA THR A 159 6.79 -7.92 8.85
C THR A 159 7.61 -8.19 7.57
N VAL A 160 8.88 -8.58 7.69
CA VAL A 160 9.70 -8.93 6.52
C VAL A 160 9.19 -10.20 5.83
N HIS A 161 8.79 -11.24 6.59
CA HIS A 161 8.19 -12.43 6.00
C HIS A 161 6.84 -12.12 5.32
N ALA A 162 6.01 -11.27 5.92
CA ALA A 162 4.76 -10.81 5.33
C ALA A 162 5.01 -10.05 4.02
N LEU A 163 6.01 -9.18 3.98
CA LEU A 163 6.40 -8.45 2.77
C LEU A 163 6.86 -9.41 1.66
N PHE A 164 7.66 -10.43 2.01
CA PHE A 164 8.10 -11.45 1.06
C PHE A 164 6.93 -12.29 0.53
N ALA A 165 6.01 -12.71 1.42
CA ALA A 165 4.81 -13.45 1.02
C ALA A 165 3.89 -12.61 0.11
N LEU A 166 3.67 -11.34 0.44
CA LEU A 166 2.87 -10.42 -0.38
C LEU A 166 3.53 -10.12 -1.72
N THR A 167 4.87 -10.10 -1.78
CA THR A 167 5.59 -10.01 -3.06
C THR A 167 5.24 -11.20 -3.96
N ALA A 168 5.25 -12.42 -3.41
CA ALA A 168 4.88 -13.62 -4.15
C ALA A 168 3.40 -13.64 -4.56
N VAL A 169 2.50 -13.18 -3.67
CA VAL A 169 1.06 -13.07 -3.99
C VAL A 169 0.83 -12.09 -5.14
N ASN A 170 1.38 -10.88 -5.08
CA ASN A 170 1.21 -9.90 -6.16
C ASN A 170 1.86 -10.38 -7.46
N ALA A 171 3.02 -11.04 -7.41
CA ALA A 171 3.65 -11.63 -8.59
C ALA A 171 2.76 -12.72 -9.22
N ALA A 172 2.15 -13.59 -8.40
CA ALA A 172 1.23 -14.62 -8.88
C ALA A 172 -0.03 -13.99 -9.50
N LEU A 173 -0.61 -12.96 -8.86
CA LEU A 173 -1.76 -12.25 -9.40
C LEU A 173 -1.41 -11.58 -10.75
N THR A 174 -0.23 -10.93 -10.87
CA THR A 174 0.22 -10.33 -12.13
C THR A 174 0.41 -11.39 -13.20
N LEU A 175 1.00 -12.54 -12.86
CA LEU A 175 1.14 -13.66 -13.78
C LEU A 175 -0.23 -14.18 -14.25
N THR A 176 -1.22 -14.32 -13.36
CA THR A 176 -2.56 -14.76 -13.74
C THR A 176 -3.29 -13.77 -14.64
N ALA A 177 -3.02 -12.47 -14.51
CA ALA A 177 -3.58 -11.43 -15.38
C ALA A 177 -2.92 -11.43 -16.77
N VAL A 178 -1.61 -11.65 -16.82
CA VAL A 178 -0.80 -11.51 -18.04
C VAL A 178 -0.71 -12.79 -18.86
N ALA A 179 -0.67 -13.97 -18.24
CA ALA A 179 -0.47 -15.24 -18.93
C ALA A 179 -1.49 -15.52 -20.07
N PRO A 180 -2.81 -15.26 -19.91
CA PRO A 180 -3.79 -15.51 -20.97
C PRO A 180 -3.60 -14.65 -22.21
N VAL A 181 -3.00 -13.46 -22.05
CA VAL A 181 -2.86 -12.46 -23.11
C VAL A 181 -1.40 -12.24 -23.51
N TRP A 182 -0.49 -13.15 -23.13
CA TRP A 182 0.96 -12.98 -23.31
C TRP A 182 1.36 -12.62 -24.75
N GLN A 183 0.78 -13.29 -25.75
CA GLN A 183 1.06 -13.02 -27.17
C GLN A 183 0.55 -11.66 -27.65
N GLN A 184 -0.46 -11.11 -26.99
CA GLN A 184 -1.11 -9.84 -27.29
C GLN A 184 -0.62 -8.71 -26.37
N LEU A 185 0.25 -9.02 -25.40
CA LEU A 185 0.70 -8.09 -24.37
C LEU A 185 1.37 -6.84 -24.95
N PRO A 186 2.25 -6.94 -25.98
CA PRO A 186 2.84 -5.74 -26.59
C PRO A 186 1.79 -4.82 -27.21
N GLN A 187 0.72 -5.36 -27.78
CA GLN A 187 -0.37 -4.61 -28.39
C GLN A 187 -1.30 -3.98 -27.35
N ILE A 188 -1.57 -4.68 -26.24
CA ILE A 188 -2.45 -4.20 -25.16
C ILE A 188 -1.76 -3.09 -24.35
N VAL A 189 -0.48 -3.28 -24.01
CA VAL A 189 0.27 -2.35 -23.17
C VAL A 189 0.84 -1.19 -23.98
N GLY A 190 1.17 -1.40 -25.26
CA GLY A 190 1.64 -0.35 -26.17
C GLY A 190 2.81 0.43 -25.60
N ASP A 191 2.65 1.74 -25.45
CA ASP A 191 3.67 2.66 -24.92
C ASP A 191 3.96 2.47 -23.42
N LEU A 192 3.13 1.70 -22.71
CA LEU A 192 3.29 1.48 -21.26
C LEU A 192 4.27 0.33 -20.92
N GLN A 193 4.95 -0.24 -21.91
CA GLN A 193 5.86 -1.38 -21.71
C GLN A 193 6.96 -1.07 -20.68
N THR A 194 7.47 0.16 -20.66
CA THR A 194 8.45 0.59 -19.66
C THR A 194 7.89 0.52 -18.24
N PHE A 195 6.62 0.89 -18.05
CA PHE A 195 5.95 0.79 -16.75
C PHE A 195 5.69 -0.66 -16.37
N LEU A 196 5.37 -1.53 -17.33
CA LEU A 196 5.23 -2.97 -17.07
C LEU A 196 6.56 -3.56 -16.57
N TRP A 197 7.67 -3.26 -17.26
CA TRP A 197 8.99 -3.73 -16.82
C TRP A 197 9.39 -3.13 -15.47
N ALA A 198 9.10 -1.85 -15.23
CA ALA A 198 9.33 -1.23 -13.94
C ALA A 198 8.51 -1.90 -12.82
N HIS A 199 7.25 -2.28 -13.09
CA HIS A 199 6.43 -3.04 -12.15
C HIS A 199 7.03 -4.42 -11.85
N LEU A 200 7.44 -5.17 -12.88
CA LEU A 200 8.04 -6.50 -12.69
C LEU A 200 9.38 -6.44 -11.95
N ILE A 201 10.25 -5.51 -12.34
CA ILE A 201 11.59 -5.37 -11.77
C ILE A 201 11.51 -4.78 -10.37
N LEU A 202 10.84 -3.64 -10.17
CA LEU A 202 10.83 -2.96 -8.87
C LEU A 202 9.81 -3.60 -7.92
N GLY A 203 8.60 -3.87 -8.39
CA GLY A 203 7.54 -4.48 -7.59
C GLY A 203 7.88 -5.88 -7.10
N PHE A 204 8.57 -6.70 -7.90
CA PHE A 204 8.89 -8.08 -7.53
C PHE A 204 10.38 -8.35 -7.39
N GLY A 205 11.17 -8.17 -8.45
CA GLY A 205 12.59 -8.57 -8.45
C GLY A 205 13.42 -7.88 -7.37
N ALA A 206 13.43 -6.54 -7.40
CA ALA A 206 14.12 -5.70 -6.45
C ALA A 206 13.51 -5.86 -5.05
N THR A 207 12.18 -5.83 -4.91
CA THR A 207 11.52 -5.99 -3.61
C THR A 207 11.83 -7.33 -2.95
N ALA A 208 11.81 -8.43 -3.69
CA ALA A 208 12.18 -9.76 -3.17
C ALA A 208 13.64 -9.80 -2.74
N LEU A 209 14.55 -9.26 -3.56
CA LEU A 209 15.98 -9.21 -3.25
C LEU A 209 16.24 -8.41 -1.97
N VAL A 210 15.76 -7.17 -1.90
CA VAL A 210 16.00 -6.31 -0.74
C VAL A 210 15.30 -6.82 0.51
N SER A 211 14.14 -7.46 0.39
CA SER A 211 13.45 -8.12 1.52
C SER A 211 14.23 -9.32 2.02
N ALA A 212 14.85 -10.11 1.13
CA ALA A 212 15.71 -11.23 1.51
C ALA A 212 16.97 -10.76 2.25
N VAL A 213 17.60 -9.68 1.78
CA VAL A 213 18.75 -9.07 2.49
C VAL A 213 18.32 -8.47 3.82
N ALA A 214 17.19 -7.77 3.87
CA ALA A 214 16.62 -7.24 5.12
C ALA A 214 16.37 -8.37 6.14
N LEU A 215 15.85 -9.52 5.67
CA LEU A 215 15.60 -10.69 6.51
C LEU A 215 16.91 -11.27 7.05
N PHE A 216 17.94 -11.38 6.21
CA PHE A 216 19.27 -11.82 6.63
C PHE A 216 19.85 -10.89 7.70
N CYS A 217 19.87 -9.58 7.45
CA CYS A 217 20.35 -8.59 8.41
C CYS A 217 19.55 -8.60 9.74
N ALA A 218 18.23 -8.78 9.67
CA ALA A 218 17.37 -8.86 10.85
C ALA A 218 17.65 -10.12 11.69
N ARG A 219 17.97 -11.25 11.07
CA ARG A 219 18.37 -12.50 11.76
C ARG A 219 19.71 -12.35 12.46
N GLU A 220 20.67 -11.68 11.82
CA GLU A 220 21.97 -11.34 12.40
C GLU A 220 21.91 -10.18 13.41
N ARG A 221 20.71 -9.69 13.75
CA ARG A 221 20.47 -8.56 14.66
C ARG A 221 21.17 -7.25 14.23
N SER A 222 21.53 -7.13 12.96
CA SER A 222 22.00 -5.88 12.36
C SER A 222 20.80 -5.01 11.97
N THR A 223 20.12 -4.48 12.99
CA THR A 223 18.84 -3.75 12.82
C THR A 223 18.98 -2.48 12.02
N GLN A 224 20.11 -1.77 12.12
CA GLN A 224 20.37 -0.57 11.32
C GLN A 224 20.48 -0.88 9.83
N ALA A 225 21.20 -1.95 9.46
CA ALA A 225 21.31 -2.39 8.07
C ALA A 225 19.96 -2.93 7.55
N ALA A 226 19.28 -3.77 8.34
CA ALA A 226 17.96 -4.30 7.99
C ALA A 226 16.95 -3.17 7.70
N THR A 227 16.99 -2.11 8.51
CA THR A 227 16.14 -0.93 8.33
C THR A 227 16.44 -0.21 7.02
N GLY A 228 17.71 -0.01 6.67
CA GLY A 228 18.10 0.57 5.39
C GLY A 228 17.52 -0.17 4.18
N PHE A 229 17.54 -1.51 4.23
CA PHE A 229 16.91 -2.32 3.18
C PHE A 229 15.38 -2.26 3.18
N LEU A 230 14.73 -2.06 4.33
CA LEU A 230 13.28 -1.84 4.40
C LEU A 230 12.85 -0.49 3.83
N TYR A 231 13.68 0.56 3.95
CA TYR A 231 13.46 1.82 3.22
C TYR A 231 13.50 1.60 1.71
N LEU A 232 14.50 0.84 1.22
CA LEU A 232 14.60 0.53 -0.20
C LEU A 232 13.43 -0.34 -0.67
N ALA A 233 13.01 -1.33 0.13
CA ALA A 233 11.84 -2.16 -0.14
C ALA A 233 10.58 -1.31 -0.31
N MET A 234 10.34 -0.36 0.60
CA MET A 234 9.22 0.56 0.52
C MET A 234 9.21 1.37 -0.79
N LEU A 235 10.36 1.91 -1.20
CA LEU A 235 10.48 2.64 -2.47
C LEU A 235 10.20 1.72 -3.68
N CYS A 236 10.77 0.52 -3.71
CA CYS A 236 10.53 -0.45 -4.77
C CYS A 236 9.05 -0.84 -4.88
N VAL A 237 8.39 -1.06 -3.73
CA VAL A 237 6.95 -1.38 -3.65
C VAL A 237 6.10 -0.21 -4.16
N LEU A 238 6.36 1.02 -3.71
CA LEU A 238 5.57 2.18 -4.15
C LEU A 238 5.71 2.44 -5.65
N ILE A 239 6.92 2.34 -6.20
CA ILE A 239 7.12 2.53 -7.65
C ILE A 239 6.48 1.38 -8.44
N GLY A 240 6.65 0.14 -7.97
CA GLY A 240 6.04 -1.03 -8.58
C GLY A 240 4.51 -0.94 -8.61
N GLU A 241 3.89 -0.60 -7.49
CA GLU A 241 2.43 -0.43 -7.39
C GLU A 241 1.92 0.78 -8.15
N LEU A 242 2.68 1.88 -8.22
CA LEU A 242 2.33 3.03 -9.06
C LEU A 242 2.23 2.60 -10.52
N CYS A 243 3.23 1.87 -11.01
CA CYS A 243 3.24 1.37 -12.38
C CYS A 243 2.07 0.40 -12.64
N ARG A 244 1.76 -0.49 -11.69
CA ARG A 244 0.58 -1.38 -11.78
C ARG A 244 -0.70 -0.58 -11.89
N CYS A 245 -0.93 0.37 -10.97
CA CYS A 245 -2.14 1.20 -10.95
C CYS A 245 -2.28 2.01 -12.25
N LEU A 246 -1.16 2.49 -12.83
CA LEU A 246 -1.16 3.21 -14.10
C LEU A 246 -1.59 2.30 -15.26
N ILE A 247 -1.07 1.07 -15.31
CA ILE A 247 -1.45 0.11 -16.35
C ILE A 247 -2.93 -0.30 -16.18
N ALA A 248 -3.36 -0.55 -14.95
CA ALA A 248 -4.75 -0.90 -14.65
C ALA A 248 -5.74 0.22 -15.02
N ALA A 249 -5.36 1.49 -14.84
CA ALA A 249 -6.20 2.63 -15.22
C ALA A 249 -6.22 2.89 -16.73
N ALA A 250 -5.13 2.57 -17.44
CA ALA A 250 -4.97 2.89 -18.86
C ALA A 250 -5.31 1.74 -19.82
N THR A 251 -5.40 0.50 -19.33
CA THR A 251 -5.57 -0.71 -20.14
C THR A 251 -6.67 -1.62 -19.58
N PRO A 252 -7.26 -2.50 -20.39
CA PRO A 252 -8.23 -3.48 -19.92
C PRO A 252 -7.58 -4.66 -19.16
N LEU A 253 -6.27 -4.62 -18.89
CA LEU A 253 -5.62 -5.69 -18.14
C LEU A 253 -6.14 -5.69 -16.71
N PRO A 254 -6.54 -6.86 -16.18
CA PRO A 254 -7.10 -6.96 -14.84
C PRO A 254 -5.98 -6.97 -13.78
N LEU A 255 -5.20 -5.89 -13.77
CA LEU A 255 -4.10 -5.63 -12.84
C LEU A 255 -4.55 -4.80 -11.65
#